data_AF-A0A2X4T1D4-F1
#
_entry.id   AF-A0A2X4T1D4-F1
#
_cell.length_a   1.000
_cell.length_b   1.000
_cell.length_c   1.000
_cell.angle_alpha   90.00
_cell.angle_beta   90.00
_cell.angle_gamma   90.00
#
_symmetry.space_group_name_H-M   'P 1'
#
loop_
_entity.id
_entity.type
_entity.pdbx_description
1 polymer ?
#
loop_
_entity_poly.entity_id
_entity_poly.type
_entity_poly.pdbx_seq_one_letter_code
_entity_poly.pdbx_strand_id
1 'polypeptide(L)' 'MIARALEWLDVRAEDRVLDLFCGMGNFTLPLAASAASVVGVEGVRRW' A
#
# COMPACT_ATOMS: atom_id res chain seq x y z
N MET A 1 -12.87 -2.12 -5.05
CA MET A 1 -11.89 -1.07 -5.38
C MET A 1 -10.48 -1.55 -5.03
N ILE A 2 -10.17 -1.86 -3.76
CA ILE A 2 -8.85 -2.35 -3.31
C ILE A 2 -8.35 -3.56 -4.10
N ALA A 3 -9.14 -4.64 -4.20
CA ALA A 3 -8.72 -5.86 -4.90
C ALA A 3 -8.33 -5.61 -6.38
N ARG A 4 -9.05 -4.72 -7.08
CA ARG A 4 -8.74 -4.35 -8.46
C ARG A 4 -7.42 -3.57 -8.56
N ALA A 5 -7.15 -2.69 -7.60
CA ALA A 5 -5.89 -1.96 -7.55
C ALA A 5 -4.70 -2.89 -7.30
N LEU A 6 -4.84 -3.87 -6.39
CA LEU A 6 -3.81 -4.87 -6.13
C LEU A 6 -3.53 -5.75 -7.36
N GLU A 7 -4.57 -6.16 -8.08
CA GLU A 7 -4.44 -6.91 -9.34
C GLU A 7 -3.68 -6.09 -10.40
N TRP A 8 -4.01 -4.81 -10.55
CA TRP A 8 -3.37 -3.95 -11.56
C TRP A 8 -1.93 -3.58 -11.23
N LEU A 9 -1.61 -3.41 -9.94
CA LEU A 9 -0.25 -3.12 -9.50
C LEU A 9 0.68 -4.33 -9.63
N ASP A 10 0.12 -5.55 -9.67
CA ASP A 10 0.84 -6.80 -9.91
C ASP A 10 2.10 -6.97 -9.03
N VAL A 11 1.96 -6.58 -7.76
CA VAL A 11 3.05 -6.45 -6.80
C VAL A 11 3.75 -7.79 -6.53
N ARG A 12 5.08 -7.78 -6.60
CA ARG A 12 5.97 -8.92 -6.42
C ARG A 12 6.77 -8.85 -5.12
N ALA A 13 7.34 -9.99 -4.72
CA ALA A 13 8.03 -10.15 -3.43
C ALA A 13 9.28 -9.26 -3.28
N GLU A 14 9.84 -8.80 -4.39
CA GLU A 14 10.99 -7.91 -4.48
C GLU A 14 10.62 -6.42 -4.54
N ASP A 15 9.34 -6.10 -4.73
CA ASP A 15 8.91 -4.72 -4.94
C ASP A 15 8.98 -3.87 -3.67
N ARG A 16 9.32 -2.59 -3.87
CA ARG A 16 9.21 -1.56 -2.83
C ARG A 16 8.14 -0.57 -3.25
N VAL A 17 7.06 -0.50 -2.47
CA VAL A 17 5.86 0.26 -2.84
C VAL A 17 5.75 1.51 -1.98
N LEU A 18 5.37 2.64 -2.61
CA LEU A 18 5.02 3.89 -1.94
C LEU A 18 3.52 4.11 -2.06
N ASP A 19 2.82 4.16 -0.92
CA ASP A 19 1.39 4.44 -0.81
C ASP A 19 1.19 5.89 -0.32
N LEU A 20 0.77 6.78 -1.22
CA LEU A 20 0.57 8.20 -0.95
C LEU A 20 -0.89 8.47 -0.56
N PHE A 21 -1.09 9.28 0.49
CA PHE A 21 -2.41 9.53 1.11
C PHE A 21 -3.00 8.22 1.65
N CYS A 22 -2.18 7.47 2.39
CA CYS A 22 -2.48 6.08 2.71
C CYS A 22 -3.67 5.89 3.67
N GLY A 23 -4.19 6.96 4.27
CA GLY A 23 -5.28 6.82 5.22
C GLY A 23 -4.85 5.98 6.43
N MET A 24 -5.78 5.17 6.92
CA MET A 24 -5.50 4.13 7.93
C MET A 24 -4.79 2.89 7.35
N GLY A 25 -4.39 2.90 6.07
CA GLY A 25 -3.63 1.81 5.44
C GLY A 25 -4.47 0.77 4.69
N ASN A 26 -5.62 1.15 4.12
CA ASN A 26 -6.49 0.22 3.38
C ASN A 26 -5.83 -0.43 2.16
N PHE A 27 -4.82 0.23 1.56
CA PHE A 27 -3.97 -0.35 0.51
C PHE A 27 -2.62 -0.77 1.08
N THR A 28 -2.02 0.04 1.95
CA THR A 28 -0.72 -0.22 2.58
C THR A 28 -0.63 -1.61 3.19
N LEU A 29 -1.63 -2.02 3.98
CA LEU A 29 -1.59 -3.29 4.70
C LEU A 29 -1.71 -4.50 3.75
N PRO A 30 -2.67 -4.55 2.80
CA PRO A 30 -2.67 -5.58 1.77
C PRO A 30 -1.42 -5.60 0.88
N LEU A 31 -0.89 -4.44 0.50
CA LEU A 31 0.35 -4.34 -0.30
C LEU A 31 1.55 -4.93 0.45
N ALA A 32 1.63 -4.71 1.77
CA ALA A 32 2.70 -5.21 2.61
C ALA A 32 2.68 -6.74 2.78
N ALA A 33 1.57 -7.41 2.46
CA ALA A 33 1.51 -8.87 2.46
C ALA A 33 2.23 -9.50 1.27
N SER A 34 2.44 -8.74 0.17
CA SER A 34 3.03 -9.23 -1.07
C SER A 34 4.37 -8.57 -1.43
N ALA A 35 4.56 -7.29 -1.09
CA ALA A 35 5.78 -6.53 -1.39
C ALA A 35 6.94 -6.86 -0.43
N ALA A 36 8.18 -6.58 -0.85
CA ALA A 36 9.34 -6.60 0.05
C ALA A 36 9.19 -5.56 1.17
N SER A 37 8.69 -4.37 0.82
CA SER A 37 8.44 -3.29 1.76
C SER A 37 7.43 -2.30 1.21
N VAL A 38 6.68 -1.66 2.11
CA VAL A 38 5.74 -0.60 1.77
C VAL A 38 5.97 0.60 2.69
N VAL A 39 6.02 1.79 2.10
CA VAL A 39 6.03 3.06 2.84
C VAL A 39 4.69 3.75 2.62
N GLY A 40 3.93 3.96 3.69
CA GLY A 40 2.73 4.80 3.67
C GLY A 40 3.06 6.23 4.07
N VAL A 41 2.55 7.21 3.31
CA VAL A 41 2.67 8.64 3.64
C VAL A 41 1.28 9.24 3.80
N GLU A 42 1.05 9.88 4.94
CA GLU A 42 -0.20 10.55 5.28
C GLU A 42 0.05 11.95 5.84
N GLY A 43 -0.80 12.90 5.49
CA GLY A 43 -0.75 14.29 5.95
C GLY A 43 -1.52 14.52 7.27
N VAL A 44 -2.37 13.58 7.69
CA VAL A 44 -3.14 13.66 8.92
C VAL A 44 -2.45 12.90 10.07
N ARG A 45 -2.10 13.62 11.15
CA ARG A 45 -1.40 13.05 12.32
C ARG A 45 -2.31 12.32 13.31
N ARG A 46 -3.62 12.57 13.28
CA ARG A 46 -4.59 12.03 14.24
C ARG A 46 -5.83 11.52 13.50
N TRP A 47 -6.16 10.26 13.77
CA TRP A 47 -7.40 9.60 13.37
C TRP A 47 -8.46 9.79 14.46
#